data_AF-A0A7C2BZ61-F1
#
_entry.id   AF-A0A7C2BZ61-F1
#
_cell.length_a   1.000
_cell.length_b   1.000
_cell.length_c   1.000
_cell.angle_alpha   90.00
_cell.angle_beta   90.00
_cell.angle_gamma   90.00
#
_symmetry.space_group_name_H-M   'P 1'
#
loop_
_entity.id
_entity.type
_entity.pdbx_description
1 polymer ?
#
loop_
_entity_poly.entity_id
_entity_poly.type
_entity_poly.pdbx_seq_one_letter_code
_entity_poly.pdbx_strand_id
1 'polypeptide(L)'
;MPTTALGQPNAVSILFFFLFIALTLGITYWAAKRTKTTEHFYAAGRSITGFQNGLALAGDYMSAASFLGIAGLVALSGFDGLLYSIGFLVGWPVVMFL
;
A
#
# COMPACT_ATOMS: atom_id res chain seq x y z
N MET A 1 -25.00 4.29 26.30
CA MET A 1 -23.74 4.40 25.54
C MET A 1 -23.26 2.97 25.29
N PRO A 2 -23.17 2.48 24.05
CA PRO A 2 -22.69 1.14 23.81
C PRO A 2 -21.21 1.10 24.21
N THR A 3 -20.89 0.27 25.20
CA THR A 3 -19.52 0.06 25.66
C THR A 3 -18.78 -0.72 24.58
N THR A 4 -18.00 -0.02 23.76
CA THR A 4 -17.05 -0.67 22.86
C THR A 4 -16.04 -1.40 23.74
N ALA A 5 -16.13 -2.74 23.80
CA ALA A 5 -15.22 -3.58 24.57
C ALA A 5 -13.84 -3.57 23.89
N LEU A 6 -13.01 -2.61 24.26
CA LEU A 6 -11.62 -2.49 23.81
C LEU A 6 -10.86 -3.78 24.21
N GLY A 7 -10.32 -4.50 23.23
CA GLY A 7 -9.45 -5.66 23.46
C GLY A 7 -10.08 -7.05 23.31
N GLN A 8 -11.35 -7.18 22.89
CA GLN A 8 -11.90 -8.49 22.52
C GLN A 8 -11.45 -8.88 21.10
N PRO A 9 -10.90 -10.09 20.90
CA PRO A 9 -10.51 -10.56 19.57
C PRO A 9 -11.76 -10.69 18.70
N ASN A 10 -11.84 -9.88 17.65
CA ASN A 10 -12.93 -9.94 16.69
C ASN A 10 -12.62 -11.02 15.64
N ALA A 11 -13.31 -12.15 15.74
CA ALA A 11 -13.15 -13.28 14.82
C ALA A 11 -13.35 -12.87 13.34
N VAL A 12 -14.22 -11.90 13.07
CA VAL A 12 -14.45 -11.37 11.72
C VAL A 12 -13.22 -10.62 11.22
N SER A 13 -12.62 -9.74 12.03
CA SER A 13 -11.40 -9.02 11.66
C SER A 13 -10.22 -9.96 11.44
N ILE A 14 -10.07 -10.98 12.29
CA ILE A 14 -9.02 -12.00 12.16
C ILE A 14 -9.20 -12.78 10.86
N LEU A 15 -10.43 -13.18 10.53
CA LEU A 15 -10.75 -13.86 9.28
C LEU A 15 -10.37 -13.00 8.07
N PHE A 16 -10.78 -11.73 8.06
CA PHE A 16 -10.44 -10.80 6.96
C PHE A 16 -8.93 -10.59 6.83
N PHE A 17 -8.19 -10.51 7.93
CA PHE A 17 -6.74 -10.39 7.92
C PHE A 17 -6.07 -11.58 7.22
N PHE A 18 -6.42 -12.81 7.61
CA PHE A 18 -5.87 -14.01 6.98
C PHE A 18 -6.35 -14.19 5.54
N LEU A 19 -7.61 -13.85 5.24
CA LEU A 19 -8.15 -13.90 3.89
C LEU A 19 -7.40 -12.93 2.96
N PHE A 20 -7.11 -11.71 3.43
CA PHE A 20 -6.35 -10.73 2.67
C PHE A 20 -4.93 -11.23 2.39
N ILE A 21 -4.22 -11.76 3.40
CA ILE A 21 -2.88 -12.32 3.25
C ILE A 21 -2.88 -13.50 2.27
N ALA A 22 -3.84 -14.43 2.41
CA ALA A 22 -3.92 -15.58 1.52
C ALA A 22 -4.17 -15.17 0.07
N LEU A 23 -5.02 -14.16 -0.16
CA LEU A 23 -5.27 -13.60 -1.49
C LEU A 23 -4.03 -12.94 -2.07
N THR A 24 -3.35 -12.06 -1.32
CA THR A 24 -2.16 -11.37 -1.82
C THR A 24 -1.05 -12.38 -2.16
N LEU A 25 -0.77 -13.33 -1.27
CA LEU A 25 0.20 -14.41 -1.54
C LEU A 25 -0.21 -15.29 -2.71
N GLY A 26 -1.50 -15.62 -2.85
CA GLY A 26 -2.02 -16.40 -3.97
C GLY A 26 -1.80 -15.71 -5.32
N ILE A 27 -2.07 -14.40 -5.39
CA ILE A 27 -1.83 -13.59 -6.58
C ILE A 27 -0.33 -13.51 -6.88
N THR A 28 0.51 -13.23 -5.87
CA THR A 28 1.97 -13.17 -6.03
C THR A 28 2.55 -14.50 -6.50
N TYR A 29 2.11 -15.62 -5.94
CA TYR A 29 2.58 -16.95 -6.34
C TYR A 29 2.16 -17.31 -7.76
N TRP A 30 0.92 -16.99 -8.14
CA TRP A 30 0.43 -17.16 -9.51
C TRP A 30 1.21 -16.31 -10.51
N ALA A 31 1.50 -15.05 -10.16
CA ALA A 31 2.32 -14.17 -10.98
C ALA A 31 3.76 -14.70 -11.09
N ALA A 32 4.37 -15.13 -9.98
CA ALA A 32 5.72 -15.69 -9.95
C ALA A 32 5.87 -16.93 -10.85
N LYS A 33 4.84 -17.79 -10.92
CA LYS A 33 4.83 -18.96 -11.82
C LYS A 33 4.83 -18.61 -13.32
N ARG A 34 4.37 -17.41 -13.68
CA ARG A 34 4.33 -16.94 -15.08
C ARG A 34 5.65 -16.32 -15.52
N THR A 35 6.52 -15.94 -14.59
CA THR A 35 7.84 -15.36 -14.86
C THR A 35 8.86 -16.46 -15.10
N LYS A 36 9.16 -16.79 -16.36
CA LYS A 36 10.06 -17.91 -16.73
C LYS A 36 11.45 -17.50 -17.25
N THR A 37 11.66 -16.24 -17.58
CA THR A 37 12.95 -15.73 -18.09
C THR A 37 13.37 -14.46 -17.35
N THR A 38 14.67 -14.17 -17.34
CA THR A 38 15.27 -13.00 -16.68
C THR A 38 14.72 -11.68 -17.25
N GLU A 39 14.41 -11.65 -18.55
CA GLU A 39 13.79 -10.50 -19.22
C GLU A 39 12.35 -10.27 -18.75
N HIS A 40 11.57 -11.35 -18.52
CA HIS A 40 10.24 -11.24 -17.91
C HIS A 40 10.28 -10.84 -16.44
N PHE A 41 11.39 -11.08 -15.73
CA PHE A 41 11.53 -10.68 -14.33
C PHE A 41 11.89 -9.20 -14.18
N TYR A 42 12.83 -8.68 -14.99
CA TYR A 42 13.30 -7.31 -14.86
C TYR A 42 12.51 -6.29 -15.69
N ALA A 43 12.08 -6.66 -16.90
CA ALA A 43 11.37 -5.74 -17.79
C ALA A 43 9.88 -6.08 -17.93
N ALA A 44 9.39 -7.12 -17.23
CA ALA A 44 8.06 -7.67 -17.44
C ALA A 44 7.76 -7.92 -18.93
N GLY A 45 8.78 -8.28 -19.72
CA GLY A 45 8.67 -8.45 -21.18
C GLY A 45 8.21 -7.19 -21.93
N ARG A 46 8.41 -5.99 -21.36
CA ARG A 46 7.97 -4.69 -21.88
C ARG A 46 6.45 -4.57 -22.07
N SER A 47 5.66 -5.42 -21.41
CA SER A 47 4.21 -5.48 -21.59
C SER A 47 3.41 -4.65 -20.58
N ILE A 48 4.07 -3.97 -19.64
CA ILE A 48 3.41 -3.17 -18.61
C ILE A 48 3.07 -1.79 -19.18
N THR A 49 1.79 -1.42 -19.12
CA THR A 49 1.32 -0.10 -19.55
C THR A 49 1.69 0.98 -18.53
N GLY A 50 1.79 2.24 -18.96
CA GLY A 50 2.11 3.36 -18.07
C GLY A 50 1.14 3.50 -16.90
N PHE A 51 -0.14 3.18 -17.10
CA PHE A 51 -1.14 3.19 -16.03
C PHE A 51 -0.91 2.09 -14.99
N GLN A 52 -0.58 0.86 -15.42
CA GLN A 52 -0.25 -0.23 -14.50
C GLN A 52 1.01 0.06 -13.69
N ASN A 53 2.02 0.66 -14.32
CA ASN A 53 3.23 1.10 -13.64
C ASN A 53 2.93 2.21 -12.63
N GLY A 54 2.14 3.20 -13.02
CA GLY A 54 1.72 4.30 -12.14
C GLY A 54 0.93 3.80 -10.93
N LEU A 55 0.02 2.85 -11.11
CA LEU A 55 -0.77 2.26 -10.02
C LEU A 55 0.11 1.43 -9.07
N ALA A 56 1.06 0.66 -9.60
CA ALA A 56 2.00 -0.11 -8.78
C ALA A 56 2.85 0.82 -7.90
N LEU A 57 3.38 1.89 -8.49
CA LEU A 57 4.21 2.87 -7.79
C LEU A 57 3.42 3.71 -6.78
N ALA A 58 2.16 4.03 -7.09
CA ALA A 58 1.26 4.67 -6.14
C ALA A 58 1.01 3.76 -4.93
N GLY A 59 0.84 2.46 -5.16
CA GLY A 59 0.69 1.46 -4.11
C GLY A 59 1.92 1.35 -3.20
N ASP A 60 3.12 1.29 -3.79
CA ASP A 60 4.37 1.25 -3.02
C ASP A 60 4.60 2.54 -2.21
N TYR A 61 4.22 3.69 -2.77
CA TYR A 61 4.30 4.98 -2.06
C TYR A 61 3.31 5.06 -0.89
N MET A 62 2.11 4.49 -1.06
CA MET A 62 1.07 4.35 -0.05
C MET A 62 1.28 3.11 0.83
N SER A 63 2.47 2.97 1.40
CA SER A 63 2.74 1.91 2.38
C SER A 63 2.05 2.17 3.73
N ALA A 64 1.90 1.12 4.55
CA ALA A 64 1.38 1.22 5.91
C ALA A 64 2.18 2.18 6.79
N ALA A 65 3.49 2.31 6.54
CA ALA A 65 4.35 3.29 7.20
C ALA A 65 3.95 4.73 6.86
N SER A 66 3.63 5.02 5.59
CA SER A 66 3.14 6.33 5.16
C SER A 66 1.79 6.67 5.80
N PHE A 67 0.88 5.69 5.84
CA PHE A 67 -0.43 5.85 6.48
C PHE A 67 -0.31 6.11 7.99
N LEU A 68 0.45 5.27 8.71
CA LEU A 68 0.63 5.44 10.15
C LEU A 68 1.44 6.70 10.47
N GLY A 69 2.41 7.05 9.62
CA GLY A 69 3.23 8.26 9.75
C GLY A 69 2.41 9.53 9.65
N ILE A 70 1.58 9.66 8.60
CA ILE A 70 0.66 10.81 8.46
C ILE A 70 -0.38 10.81 9.58
N ALA A 71 -0.99 9.67 9.90
CA ALA A 71 -1.98 9.58 10.97
C ALA A 71 -1.38 9.98 12.33
N GLY A 72 -0.15 9.54 12.62
CA GLY A 72 0.58 9.91 13.83
C GLY A 72 0.96 11.38 13.86
N LEU A 73 1.42 11.93 12.73
CA LEU A 73 1.78 13.34 12.60
C LEU A 73 0.54 14.23 12.78
N VAL A 74 -0.60 13.87 12.20
CA VAL A 74 -1.89 14.56 12.43
C VAL A 74 -2.36 14.42 13.88
N ALA A 75 -2.20 13.24 14.50
CA ALA A 75 -2.57 13.04 15.90
C ALA A 75 -1.74 13.92 16.86
N LEU A 76 -0.48 14.23 16.52
CA LEU A 76 0.42 15.04 17.34
C LEU A 76 0.35 16.54 17.02
N SER A 77 0.26 16.90 15.74
CA SER A 77 0.37 18.29 15.26
C SER A 77 -0.97 18.88 14.79
N GLY A 78 -2.06 18.13 14.86
CA GLY A 78 -3.39 18.59 14.48
C GLY A 78 -3.48 18.92 12.98
N PHE A 79 -4.15 20.02 12.65
CA PHE A 79 -4.40 20.44 11.26
C PHE A 79 -3.11 20.71 10.47
N ASP A 80 -2.06 21.19 11.13
CA ASP A 80 -0.76 21.43 10.47
C ASP A 80 -0.14 20.13 9.98
N GLY A 81 -0.44 19.00 10.63
CA GLY A 81 -0.01 17.69 10.15
C GLY A 81 -0.65 17.26 8.84
N LEU A 82 -1.85 17.77 8.55
CA LEU A 82 -2.51 17.55 7.27
C LEU A 82 -1.79 18.32 6.15
N LEU A 83 -1.31 19.53 6.41
CA LEU A 83 -0.53 20.31 5.45
C LEU A 83 0.79 19.61 5.08
N TYR A 84 1.47 19.02 6.08
CA TYR A 84 2.65 18.19 5.81
C TYR A 84 2.35 16.94 4.98
N SER A 85 1.18 16.32 5.18
CA SER A 85 0.75 15.15 4.41
C SER A 85 0.48 15.46 2.93
N ILE A 86 -0.02 16.66 2.63
CA ILE A 86 -0.23 17.13 1.26
C ILE A 86 1.12 17.34 0.57
N GLY A 87 2.11 17.91 1.28
CA GLY A 87 3.47 18.05 0.77
C GLY A 87 4.12 16.70 0.42
N PHE A 88 3.92 15.69 1.25
CA PHE A 88 4.33 14.32 0.97
C PHE A 88 3.65 13.78 -0.31
N LEU A 89 2.32 13.84 -0.39
CA LEU A 89 1.56 13.31 -1.53
C LEU A 89 1.91 14.00 -2.86
N VAL A 90 2.09 15.33 -2.86
CA VAL A 90 2.40 16.13 -4.05
C VAL A 90 3.88 16.02 -4.45
N GLY A 91 4.77 15.69 -3.51
CA GLY A 91 6.18 15.45 -3.79
C GLY A 91 6.43 14.17 -4.60
N TRP A 92 5.57 13.16 -4.48
CA TRP A 92 5.75 11.88 -5.15
C TRP A 92 5.84 11.96 -6.68
N PRO A 93 4.91 12.60 -7.42
CA PRO A 93 5.04 12.75 -8.86
C PRO A 93 6.33 13.47 -9.27
N VAL A 94 6.78 14.47 -8.50
CA VAL A 94 8.01 15.22 -8.80
C VAL A 94 9.23 14.31 -8.76
N VAL A 95 9.31 13.42 -7.77
CA VAL A 95 10.39 12.42 -7.66
C VAL A 95 10.34 11.41 -8.81
N MET A 96 9.15 11.09 -9.34
CA MET A 96 9.03 10.17 -10.48
C MET A 96 9.55 10.73 -11.81
N PHE A 97 9.60 12.06 -11.96
CA PHE A 97 10.08 12.74 -13.16
C PHE A 97 11.56 13.17 -13.09
N LEU A 98 12.22 12.95 -11.94
CA LEU A 98 13.64 13.26 -11.71
C LEU A 98 14.52 12.03 -12.00
#